data_AF-A0A9W5JBV8-F1
#
_entry.id   AF-A0A9W5JBV8-F1
#
_cell.length_a   1.000
_cell.length_b   1.000
_cell.length_c   1.000
_cell.angle_alpha   90.00
_cell.angle_beta   90.00
_cell.angle_gamma   90.00
#
_symmetry.space_group_name_H-M   'P 1'
#
loop_
_entity.id
_entity.type
_entity.pdbx_description
1 polymer ?
#
loop_
_entity_poly.entity_id
_entity_poly.type
_entity_poly.pdbx_seq_one_letter_code
_entity_poly.pdbx_strand_id
1 'polypeptide(L)'
;MKLWLSGMALLLASTTVWAGNYRIVQSPSQKLDVWIDNIKSNAPQSWCGSDLPVRIVANGDKNPLILKTFMPRLGALLENQCSEIERVNWQLEDPEGASLARGSATKTSDWGVTIESPLSSVATRNERPEDLSTPLDRTPWLEFTLQDGCHLRTFWQGDASSSSLFIPGKENGKCEKGGWLNGTSEVVQRGVGGEKRIMMTFVHGFPVSGLNPSADADSLLITSVNNERMVVSSEQAPQSWLILPYHPEINGWKASGTVAVEVSRDMALDEQRLQTRLNEVRKLWSGWVTPGTAITLLLVESLHPQLRDPAAGAWRAQK
;
A
#
# COMPACT_ATOMS: atom_id res chain seq x y z
N MET A 1 -78.25 -44.07 25.18
CA MET A 1 -77.73 -43.30 26.33
C MET A 1 -76.54 -42.48 25.85
N LYS A 2 -76.57 -41.16 26.12
CA LYS A 2 -75.46 -40.23 26.50
C LYS A 2 -74.20 -40.18 25.59
N LEU A 3 -73.53 -39.06 25.31
CA LEU A 3 -73.64 -37.61 25.47
C LEU A 3 -72.44 -37.03 24.67
N TRP A 4 -72.63 -35.82 24.14
CA TRP A 4 -71.66 -34.87 23.56
C TRP A 4 -70.21 -34.88 24.10
N LEU A 5 -69.24 -34.50 23.24
CA LEU A 5 -68.36 -33.33 23.47
C LEU A 5 -67.56 -32.92 22.22
N SER A 6 -67.63 -31.63 21.93
CA SER A 6 -66.98 -30.86 20.88
C SER A 6 -65.46 -30.74 21.07
N GLY A 7 -64.72 -30.60 19.96
CA GLY A 7 -63.32 -30.19 19.95
C GLY A 7 -62.96 -29.48 18.65
N MET A 8 -63.23 -28.18 18.56
CA MET A 8 -62.74 -27.31 17.49
C MET A 8 -61.24 -27.05 17.70
N ALA A 9 -60.40 -27.60 16.81
CA ALA A 9 -59.00 -27.22 16.71
C ALA A 9 -58.86 -26.03 15.75
N LEU A 10 -58.59 -24.84 16.29
CA LEU A 10 -58.19 -23.66 15.53
C LEU A 10 -56.75 -23.84 15.03
N LEU A 11 -56.61 -24.11 13.73
CA LEU A 11 -55.34 -24.02 13.01
C LEU A 11 -54.97 -22.54 12.83
N LEU A 12 -54.15 -22.01 13.72
CA LEU A 12 -53.43 -20.75 13.49
C LEU A 12 -52.28 -21.02 12.52
N ALA A 13 -52.51 -20.74 11.24
CA ALA A 13 -51.44 -20.63 10.25
C ALA A 13 -50.68 -19.32 10.52
N SER A 14 -49.64 -19.38 11.34
CA SER A 14 -48.65 -18.31 11.42
C SER A 14 -47.85 -18.30 10.12
N THR A 15 -48.16 -17.37 9.22
CA THR A 15 -47.33 -17.09 8.05
C THR A 15 -46.01 -16.51 8.53
N THR A 16 -44.98 -17.34 8.62
CA THR A 16 -43.61 -16.85 8.72
C THR A 16 -43.26 -16.20 7.38
N VAL A 17 -43.37 -14.87 7.29
CA VAL A 17 -42.78 -14.10 6.19
C VAL A 17 -41.27 -14.26 6.35
N TRP A 18 -40.68 -15.18 5.59
CA TRP A 18 -39.24 -15.26 5.49
C TRP A 18 -38.79 -14.14 4.57
N ALA A 19 -37.94 -13.26 5.09
CA ALA A 19 -37.23 -12.30 4.26
C ALA A 19 -36.39 -13.11 3.25
N GLY A 20 -36.70 -12.97 1.98
CA GLY A 20 -36.07 -13.73 0.90
C GLY A 20 -34.97 -12.91 0.22
N ASN A 21 -33.98 -13.60 -0.35
CA ASN A 21 -33.02 -12.98 -1.25
C ASN A 21 -33.56 -13.08 -2.68
N TYR A 22 -33.70 -11.94 -3.36
CA TYR A 22 -34.26 -11.87 -4.70
C TYR A 22 -33.18 -11.51 -5.71
N ARG A 23 -32.94 -12.41 -6.66
CA ARG A 23 -32.05 -12.13 -7.80
C ARG A 23 -32.80 -11.29 -8.82
N ILE A 24 -32.50 -9.99 -8.83
CA ILE A 24 -33.16 -9.04 -9.73
C ILE A 24 -32.56 -9.05 -11.13
N VAL A 25 -31.25 -9.29 -11.26
CA VAL A 25 -30.55 -9.29 -12.55
C VAL A 25 -29.53 -10.42 -12.59
N GLN A 26 -29.40 -11.03 -13.76
CA GLN A 26 -28.30 -11.93 -14.10
C GLN A 26 -27.67 -11.46 -15.42
N SER A 27 -26.35 -11.38 -15.46
CA SER A 27 -25.56 -11.02 -16.63
C SER A 27 -24.69 -12.20 -17.04
N PRO A 28 -25.15 -13.07 -17.96
CA PRO A 28 -24.38 -14.25 -18.37
C PRO A 28 -23.04 -13.90 -19.02
N SER A 29 -22.99 -12.81 -19.80
CA SER A 29 -21.78 -12.40 -20.53
C SER A 29 -20.67 -11.88 -19.60
N GLN A 30 -21.03 -11.22 -18.50
CA GLN A 30 -20.07 -10.75 -17.49
C GLN A 30 -19.98 -11.68 -16.27
N LYS A 31 -20.82 -12.73 -16.22
CA LYS A 31 -20.95 -13.68 -15.11
C LYS A 31 -21.25 -12.99 -13.77
N LEU A 32 -22.14 -12.01 -13.77
CA LEU A 32 -22.57 -11.27 -12.57
C LEU A 32 -24.02 -11.61 -12.22
N ASP A 33 -24.28 -11.89 -10.95
CA ASP A 33 -25.64 -12.03 -10.40
C ASP A 33 -25.90 -10.90 -9.40
N VAL A 34 -27.02 -10.19 -9.52
CA VAL A 34 -27.40 -9.07 -8.64
C VAL A 34 -28.57 -9.48 -7.78
N TRP A 35 -28.41 -9.32 -6.47
CA TRP A 35 -29.35 -9.71 -5.44
C TRP A 35 -29.79 -8.49 -4.63
N ILE A 36 -31.06 -8.48 -4.25
CA ILE A 36 -31.60 -7.63 -3.19
C ILE A 36 -31.93 -8.57 -2.04
N ASP A 37 -31.25 -8.37 -0.92
CA ASP A 37 -31.41 -9.22 0.25
C ASP A 37 -32.52 -8.68 1.17
N ASN A 38 -33.07 -9.57 2.00
CA ASN A 38 -34.00 -9.23 3.07
C ASN A 38 -35.34 -8.57 2.63
N ILE A 39 -35.90 -8.98 1.48
CA ILE A 39 -37.17 -8.40 1.00
C ILE A 39 -38.39 -9.23 1.39
N LYS A 40 -39.53 -8.55 1.55
CA LYS A 40 -40.81 -9.18 1.92
C LYS A 40 -41.45 -9.98 0.77
N SER A 41 -41.23 -9.54 -0.47
CA SER A 41 -41.68 -10.20 -1.69
C SER A 41 -40.88 -9.72 -2.89
N ASN A 42 -40.95 -10.42 -4.03
CA ASN A 42 -40.24 -10.04 -5.26
C ASN A 42 -40.90 -8.89 -6.04
N ALA A 43 -42.02 -8.35 -5.53
CA ALA A 43 -42.71 -7.24 -6.19
C ALA A 43 -41.94 -5.92 -5.98
N PRO A 44 -41.90 -4.99 -6.97
CA PRO A 44 -41.17 -3.73 -6.85
C PRO A 44 -41.45 -2.96 -5.56
N GLN A 45 -42.69 -2.99 -5.07
CA GLN A 45 -43.09 -2.29 -3.83
C GLN A 45 -42.34 -2.76 -2.57
N SER A 46 -41.73 -3.94 -2.60
CA SER A 46 -40.99 -4.51 -1.46
C SER A 46 -39.54 -4.03 -1.37
N TRP A 47 -39.01 -3.39 -2.41
CA TRP A 47 -37.61 -2.94 -2.48
C TRP A 47 -37.42 -1.55 -3.12
N CYS A 48 -38.44 -1.01 -3.77
CA CYS A 48 -38.42 0.31 -4.38
C CYS A 48 -38.31 1.41 -3.31
N GLY A 49 -37.38 2.34 -3.50
CA GLY A 49 -37.11 3.47 -2.62
C GLY A 49 -35.91 4.27 -3.13
N SER A 50 -35.58 5.39 -2.47
CA SER A 50 -34.51 6.30 -2.89
C SER A 50 -33.12 5.65 -2.92
N ASP A 51 -32.82 4.83 -1.93
CA ASP A 51 -31.55 4.13 -1.80
C ASP A 51 -31.81 2.61 -1.85
N LEU A 52 -31.19 1.94 -2.83
CA LEU A 52 -31.31 0.50 -3.00
C LEU A 52 -29.97 -0.20 -2.68
N PRO A 53 -29.88 -0.96 -1.58
CA PRO A 53 -28.75 -1.84 -1.34
C PRO A 53 -28.84 -3.06 -2.26
N VAL A 54 -27.73 -3.39 -2.93
CA VAL A 54 -27.60 -4.59 -3.77
C VAL A 54 -26.32 -5.34 -3.47
N ARG A 55 -26.38 -6.65 -3.60
CA ARG A 55 -25.22 -7.54 -3.55
C ARG A 55 -24.97 -8.12 -4.92
N ILE A 56 -23.77 -7.93 -5.44
CA ILE A 56 -23.34 -8.36 -6.76
C ILE A 56 -22.37 -9.52 -6.56
N VAL A 57 -22.68 -10.69 -7.12
CA VAL A 57 -21.84 -11.89 -7.02
C VAL A 57 -21.08 -12.09 -8.32
N ALA A 58 -19.76 -12.09 -8.25
CA ALA A 58 -18.84 -12.27 -9.37
C ALA A 58 -18.50 -13.75 -9.59
N ASN A 59 -19.22 -14.40 -10.52
CA ASN A 59 -18.97 -15.79 -10.92
C ASN A 59 -17.88 -15.92 -12.01
N GLY A 60 -17.27 -14.81 -12.42
CA GLY A 60 -16.28 -14.72 -13.49
C GLY A 60 -15.09 -13.87 -13.10
N ASP A 61 -14.93 -12.73 -13.78
CA ASP A 61 -13.91 -11.74 -13.43
C ASP A 61 -14.24 -11.12 -12.06
N LYS A 62 -13.29 -11.26 -11.12
CA LYS A 62 -13.41 -10.74 -9.75
C LYS A 62 -12.93 -9.28 -9.65
N ASN A 63 -12.45 -8.67 -10.73
CA ASN A 63 -11.98 -7.29 -10.75
C ASN A 63 -13.16 -6.30 -10.66
N PRO A 64 -13.26 -5.47 -9.61
CA PRO A 64 -14.33 -4.48 -9.43
C PRO A 64 -14.46 -3.48 -10.58
N LEU A 65 -13.41 -3.28 -11.38
CA LEU A 65 -13.44 -2.38 -12.53
C LEU A 65 -14.44 -2.81 -13.61
N ILE A 66 -14.86 -4.07 -13.65
CA ILE A 66 -15.94 -4.53 -14.53
C ILE A 66 -17.25 -3.75 -14.32
N LEU A 67 -17.46 -3.28 -13.09
CA LEU A 67 -18.64 -2.50 -12.69
C LEU A 67 -18.71 -1.12 -13.37
N LYS A 68 -17.57 -0.58 -13.86
CA LYS A 68 -17.57 0.70 -14.61
C LYS A 68 -18.42 0.63 -15.88
N THR A 69 -18.52 -0.56 -16.48
CA THR A 69 -19.33 -0.78 -17.69
C THR A 69 -20.70 -1.41 -17.39
N PHE A 70 -20.83 -2.11 -16.26
CA PHE A 70 -22.05 -2.81 -15.87
C PHE A 70 -23.06 -1.88 -15.17
N MET A 71 -22.61 -1.06 -14.21
CA MET A 71 -23.50 -0.26 -13.36
C MET A 71 -24.37 0.74 -14.13
N PRO A 72 -23.89 1.42 -15.19
CA PRO A 72 -24.75 2.29 -15.98
C PRO A 72 -25.96 1.58 -16.59
N ARG A 73 -25.77 0.32 -17.01
CA ARG A 73 -26.85 -0.51 -17.60
C ARG A 73 -27.78 -1.05 -16.52
N LEU A 74 -27.21 -1.48 -15.39
CA LEU A 74 -27.99 -1.93 -14.25
C LEU A 74 -28.86 -0.79 -13.68
N GLY A 75 -28.28 0.39 -13.46
CA GLY A 75 -28.98 1.56 -12.95
C GLY A 75 -30.15 1.98 -13.83
N ALA A 76 -29.93 2.06 -15.15
CA ALA A 76 -31.01 2.34 -16.10
C ALA A 76 -32.13 1.27 -16.07
N LEU A 77 -31.78 -0.01 -15.90
CA LEU A 77 -32.77 -1.09 -15.79
C LEU A 77 -33.57 -1.01 -14.48
N LEU A 78 -32.92 -0.66 -13.36
CA LEU A 78 -33.56 -0.50 -12.06
C LEU A 78 -34.47 0.74 -12.04
N GLU A 79 -34.01 1.85 -12.63
CA GLU A 79 -34.79 3.09 -12.78
C GLU A 79 -36.10 2.86 -13.55
N ASN A 80 -36.06 2.05 -14.61
CA ASN A 80 -37.25 1.68 -15.38
C ASN A 80 -38.25 0.83 -14.58
N GLN A 81 -37.80 0.12 -13.55
CA GLN A 81 -38.65 -0.69 -12.68
C GLN A 81 -39.13 0.06 -11.42
N CYS A 82 -38.33 1.01 -10.94
CA CYS A 82 -38.61 1.86 -9.80
C CYS A 82 -38.00 3.24 -10.04
N SER A 83 -38.85 4.20 -10.42
CA SER A 83 -38.43 5.58 -10.72
C SER A 83 -37.94 6.36 -9.50
N GLU A 84 -38.22 5.87 -8.29
CA GLU A 84 -37.84 6.48 -7.02
C GLU A 84 -36.36 6.31 -6.69
N ILE A 85 -35.66 5.36 -7.31
CA ILE A 85 -34.24 5.11 -7.01
C ILE A 85 -33.41 6.31 -7.45
N GLU A 86 -32.65 6.84 -6.50
CA GLU A 86 -31.65 7.90 -6.72
C GLU A 86 -30.22 7.35 -6.54
N ARG A 87 -30.04 6.34 -5.69
CA ARG A 87 -28.75 5.72 -5.38
C ARG A 87 -28.85 4.21 -5.26
N VAL A 88 -27.87 3.51 -5.82
CA VAL A 88 -27.63 2.08 -5.62
C VAL A 88 -26.36 1.93 -4.80
N ASN A 89 -26.48 1.42 -3.58
CA ASN A 89 -25.34 1.03 -2.75
C ASN A 89 -25.03 -0.44 -3.04
N TRP A 90 -23.82 -0.75 -3.49
CA TRP A 90 -23.49 -2.08 -3.95
C TRP A 90 -22.33 -2.68 -3.17
N GLN A 91 -22.38 -3.99 -2.98
CA GLN A 91 -21.28 -4.80 -2.47
C GLN A 91 -20.98 -5.90 -3.48
N LEU A 92 -19.74 -6.00 -3.93
CA LEU A 92 -19.24 -7.04 -4.82
C LEU A 92 -18.63 -8.16 -3.98
N GLU A 93 -19.08 -9.39 -4.21
CA GLU A 93 -18.62 -10.59 -3.53
C GLU A 93 -18.23 -11.68 -4.54
N ASP A 94 -17.41 -12.63 -4.10
CA ASP A 94 -17.24 -13.87 -4.83
C ASP A 94 -18.32 -14.92 -4.46
N PRO A 95 -18.39 -16.07 -5.17
CA PRO A 95 -19.40 -17.09 -4.89
C PRO A 95 -19.30 -17.69 -3.48
N GLU A 96 -18.15 -17.56 -2.84
CA GLU A 96 -17.89 -17.99 -1.47
C GLU A 96 -18.36 -16.96 -0.43
N GLY A 97 -18.81 -15.78 -0.86
CA GLY A 97 -19.29 -14.69 0.00
C GLY A 97 -18.17 -13.77 0.52
N ALA A 98 -16.96 -13.87 -0.02
CA ALA A 98 -15.88 -12.96 0.34
C ALA A 98 -16.09 -11.60 -0.35
N SER A 99 -16.10 -10.52 0.44
CA SER A 99 -16.21 -9.15 -0.06
C SER A 99 -15.00 -8.77 -0.91
N LEU A 100 -15.22 -8.51 -2.20
CA LEU A 100 -14.23 -8.06 -3.17
C LEU A 100 -14.13 -6.53 -3.24
N ALA A 101 -15.27 -5.84 -3.21
CA ALA A 101 -15.35 -4.38 -3.21
C ALA A 101 -16.73 -3.89 -2.77
N ARG A 102 -16.88 -2.59 -2.57
CA ARG A 102 -18.16 -1.93 -2.31
C ARG A 102 -18.16 -0.52 -2.85
N GLY A 103 -19.33 0.09 -2.94
CA GLY A 103 -19.46 1.49 -3.29
C GLY A 103 -20.87 1.88 -3.64
N SER A 104 -21.00 2.87 -4.51
CA SER A 104 -22.31 3.40 -4.91
C SER A 104 -22.38 3.74 -6.40
N ALA A 105 -23.58 3.90 -6.92
CA ALA A 105 -23.88 4.52 -8.20
C ALA A 105 -25.11 5.41 -8.02
N THR A 106 -25.10 6.63 -8.57
CA THR A 106 -26.20 7.58 -8.40
C THR A 106 -26.79 8.00 -9.73
N LYS A 107 -28.09 8.29 -9.72
CA LYS A 107 -28.83 8.77 -10.89
C LYS A 107 -28.25 10.08 -11.44
N THR A 108 -27.87 10.99 -10.55
CA THR A 108 -27.27 12.30 -10.89
C THR A 108 -25.90 12.20 -11.56
N SER A 109 -25.25 11.05 -11.47
CA SER A 109 -23.97 10.76 -12.13
C SER A 109 -24.13 9.72 -13.24
N ASP A 110 -25.32 9.65 -13.87
CA ASP A 110 -25.67 8.71 -14.93
C ASP A 110 -25.37 7.25 -14.56
N TRP A 111 -25.63 6.90 -13.29
CA TRP A 111 -25.35 5.59 -12.72
C TRP A 111 -23.87 5.17 -12.82
N GLY A 112 -22.97 6.14 -12.91
CA GLY A 112 -21.52 5.95 -12.87
C GLY A 112 -21.10 5.30 -11.54
N VAL A 113 -20.27 4.25 -11.65
CA VAL A 113 -19.80 3.52 -10.47
C VAL A 113 -18.77 4.34 -9.70
N THR A 114 -19.00 4.48 -8.40
CA THR A 114 -18.01 4.94 -7.43
C THR A 114 -17.61 3.73 -6.60
N ILE A 115 -16.35 3.29 -6.75
CA ILE A 115 -15.79 2.17 -5.98
C ILE A 115 -15.12 2.77 -4.74
N GLU A 116 -15.50 2.32 -3.55
CA GLU A 116 -14.80 2.65 -2.31
C GLU A 116 -13.40 2.04 -2.36
N SER A 117 -12.39 2.87 -2.63
CA SER A 117 -10.99 2.44 -2.60
C SER A 117 -10.54 2.21 -1.15
N PRO A 118 -9.63 1.26 -0.87
CA PRO A 118 -8.93 1.21 0.41
C PRO A 118 -8.20 2.51 0.75
N LEU A 119 -7.81 3.31 -0.26
CA LEU A 119 -7.31 4.68 -0.09
C LEU A 119 -8.36 5.65 0.49
N SER A 120 -9.65 5.36 0.33
CA SER A 120 -10.75 6.15 0.92
C SER A 120 -10.85 5.97 2.44
N SER A 121 -10.29 4.89 3.00
CA SER A 121 -10.12 4.75 4.45
C SER A 121 -9.04 5.69 5.01
N VAL A 122 -8.12 6.15 4.15
CA VAL A 122 -7.24 7.28 4.45
C VAL A 122 -7.99 8.59 4.20
N ALA A 123 -8.76 8.74 3.12
CA ALA A 123 -9.51 9.99 2.87
C ALA A 123 -10.62 10.31 3.90
N THR A 124 -11.10 9.31 4.67
CA THR A 124 -11.99 9.53 5.82
C THR A 124 -11.24 9.91 7.10
N ARG A 125 -9.93 9.69 7.15
CA ARG A 125 -9.03 10.43 8.04
C ARG A 125 -8.67 11.71 7.31
N ASN A 126 -9.19 12.86 7.74
CA ASN A 126 -8.73 14.16 7.23
C ASN A 126 -7.25 14.47 7.60
N GLU A 127 -6.44 13.45 7.89
CA GLU A 127 -5.03 13.53 8.28
C GLU A 127 -4.20 13.59 7.01
N ARG A 128 -3.64 14.77 6.73
CA ARG A 128 -2.67 14.92 5.66
C ARG A 128 -1.36 14.23 6.05
N PRO A 129 -0.52 13.81 5.10
CA PRO A 129 0.81 13.30 5.40
C PRO A 129 1.63 14.22 6.33
N GLU A 130 1.44 15.54 6.22
CA GLU A 130 2.07 16.53 7.11
C GLU A 130 1.56 16.50 8.56
N ASP A 131 0.35 15.99 8.79
CA ASP A 131 -0.21 15.80 10.14
C ASP A 131 0.34 14.52 10.79
N LEU A 132 0.78 13.55 9.97
CA LEU A 132 1.30 12.24 10.40
C LEU A 132 2.81 12.23 10.62
N SER A 133 3.53 13.21 10.08
CA SER A 133 4.99 13.26 10.17
C SER A 133 5.50 14.68 10.20
N THR A 134 6.48 14.92 11.06
CA THR A 134 7.16 16.21 11.14
C THR A 134 7.98 16.47 9.88
N PRO A 135 8.29 17.75 9.55
CA PRO A 135 9.28 18.06 8.53
C PRO A 135 10.61 17.39 8.80
N LEU A 136 11.37 17.08 7.74
CA LEU A 136 12.71 16.52 7.85
C LEU A 136 13.66 17.46 8.59
N ASP A 137 14.56 16.89 9.37
CA ASP A 137 15.69 17.62 9.94
C ASP A 137 16.65 18.07 8.81
N ARG A 138 16.99 19.36 8.82
CA ARG A 138 17.83 20.04 7.81
C ARG A 138 19.26 20.29 8.28
N THR A 139 19.67 19.67 9.39
CA THR A 139 21.05 19.70 9.86
C THR A 139 21.96 19.28 8.71
N PRO A 140 22.96 20.09 8.32
CA PRO A 140 23.87 19.73 7.25
C PRO A 140 24.74 18.55 7.68
N TRP A 141 25.05 17.66 6.76
CA TRP A 141 26.04 16.62 7.00
C TRP A 141 27.44 17.25 7.12
N LEU A 142 28.34 16.51 7.75
CA LEU A 142 29.76 16.83 7.80
C LEU A 142 30.47 16.21 6.61
N GLU A 143 31.45 16.91 6.07
CA GLU A 143 32.33 16.44 5.01
C GLU A 143 33.74 16.24 5.57
N PHE A 144 34.36 15.11 5.24
CA PHE A 144 35.70 14.74 5.65
C PHE A 144 36.53 14.39 4.42
N THR A 145 37.78 14.88 4.37
CA THR A 145 38.75 14.47 3.35
C THR A 145 39.70 13.44 3.95
N LEU A 146 39.78 12.27 3.33
CA LEU A 146 40.67 11.19 3.73
C LEU A 146 42.10 11.43 3.21
N GLN A 147 43.07 10.69 3.75
CA GLN A 147 44.48 10.82 3.38
C GLN A 147 44.76 10.50 1.90
N ASP A 148 43.92 9.66 1.28
CA ASP A 148 43.98 9.33 -0.14
C ASP A 148 43.29 10.37 -1.04
N GLY A 149 42.74 11.45 -0.45
CA GLY A 149 42.06 12.53 -1.15
C GLY A 149 40.57 12.28 -1.42
N CYS A 150 40.01 11.11 -1.05
CA CYS A 150 38.58 10.90 -1.19
C CYS A 150 37.78 11.65 -0.12
N HIS A 151 36.58 12.09 -0.48
CA HIS A 151 35.62 12.76 0.38
C HIS A 151 34.59 11.78 0.95
N LEU A 152 34.30 11.90 2.24
CA LEU A 152 33.25 11.21 2.98
C LEU A 152 32.22 12.24 3.44
N ARG A 153 30.94 11.91 3.38
CA ARG A 153 29.89 12.71 4.00
C ARG A 153 29.03 11.87 4.93
N THR A 154 28.87 12.33 6.16
CA THR A 154 28.01 11.67 7.15
C THR A 154 27.67 12.62 8.29
N PHE A 155 26.80 12.18 9.19
CA PHE A 155 26.55 12.83 10.48
C PHE A 155 27.43 12.17 11.54
N TRP A 156 27.94 12.99 12.46
CA TRP A 156 28.84 12.53 13.53
C TRP A 156 28.60 13.36 14.77
N GLN A 157 28.29 12.71 15.91
CA GLN A 157 27.94 13.42 17.15
C GLN A 157 29.16 13.80 18.01
N GLY A 158 30.32 13.18 17.79
CA GLY A 158 31.64 13.74 18.16
C GLY A 158 31.95 13.88 19.65
N ASP A 159 31.11 13.36 20.56
CA ASP A 159 31.38 13.40 21.98
C ASP A 159 32.47 12.40 22.41
N ALA A 160 32.91 12.48 23.67
CA ALA A 160 33.96 11.62 24.23
C ALA A 160 33.59 10.12 24.26
N SER A 161 32.32 9.77 24.06
CA SER A 161 31.83 8.40 23.92
C SER A 161 31.72 7.93 22.47
N SER A 162 31.89 8.82 21.49
CA SER A 162 31.74 8.49 20.07
C SER A 162 32.90 7.63 19.56
N SER A 163 32.56 6.52 18.89
CA SER A 163 33.56 5.62 18.33
C SER A 163 34.17 6.21 17.06
N SER A 164 35.51 6.21 16.96
CA SER A 164 36.26 6.61 15.77
C SER A 164 36.05 5.63 14.61
N LEU A 165 36.07 6.13 13.37
CA LEU A 165 35.81 5.38 12.15
C LEU A 165 37.08 5.39 11.31
N PHE A 166 37.62 4.20 11.06
CA PHE A 166 38.81 3.99 10.24
C PHE A 166 38.37 3.33 8.94
N ILE A 167 38.51 4.08 7.84
CA ILE A 167 38.25 3.60 6.50
C ILE A 167 39.60 3.27 5.88
N PRO A 168 39.87 2.01 5.50
CA PRO A 168 41.14 1.65 4.87
C PRO A 168 41.25 2.36 3.53
N GLY A 169 42.46 2.86 3.22
CA GLY A 169 42.76 3.39 1.89
C GLY A 169 42.53 2.31 0.85
N LYS A 170 41.79 2.62 -0.23
CA LYS A 170 41.55 1.65 -1.29
C LYS A 170 42.85 1.40 -2.06
N GLU A 171 43.24 0.14 -2.22
CA GLU A 171 44.46 -0.25 -2.99
C GLU A 171 44.49 0.32 -4.42
N ASN A 172 43.34 0.72 -4.98
CA ASN A 172 43.21 1.28 -6.32
C ASN A 172 42.62 2.71 -6.40
N GLY A 173 42.55 3.48 -5.30
CA GLY A 173 42.28 4.92 -5.34
C GLY A 173 41.03 5.37 -6.12
N LYS A 174 39.95 4.59 -6.14
CA LYS A 174 38.74 4.94 -6.90
C LYS A 174 37.73 5.66 -6.00
N CYS A 175 37.95 6.96 -5.78
CA CYS A 175 36.83 7.86 -5.54
C CYS A 175 36.02 7.98 -6.85
N GLU A 176 34.72 8.17 -6.78
CA GLU A 176 33.91 8.46 -7.97
C GLU A 176 34.25 9.83 -8.58
N LYS A 177 33.63 10.15 -9.71
CA LYS A 177 33.74 11.49 -10.31
C LYS A 177 33.24 12.53 -9.30
N GLY A 178 34.10 13.49 -8.94
CA GLY A 178 33.82 14.46 -7.88
C GLY A 178 34.50 14.16 -6.55
N GLY A 179 35.31 13.08 -6.47
CA GLY A 179 36.18 12.82 -5.33
C GLY A 179 35.50 12.10 -4.18
N TRP A 180 34.22 11.71 -4.28
CA TRP A 180 33.53 11.03 -3.19
C TRP A 180 33.93 9.56 -3.08
N LEU A 181 33.95 9.03 -1.84
CA LEU A 181 34.07 7.61 -1.61
C LEU A 181 32.91 6.85 -2.26
N ASN A 182 33.24 5.77 -2.93
CA ASN A 182 32.25 4.94 -3.60
C ASN A 182 32.60 3.45 -3.48
N GLY A 183 31.61 2.58 -3.52
CA GLY A 183 31.72 1.13 -3.53
C GLY A 183 31.88 0.55 -2.14
N THR A 184 32.13 -0.76 -2.08
CA THR A 184 32.17 -1.49 -0.80
C THR A 184 33.56 -1.43 -0.15
N SER A 185 33.60 -1.32 1.18
CA SER A 185 34.82 -1.41 2.00
C SER A 185 34.50 -1.95 3.40
N GLU A 186 35.45 -2.64 4.02
CA GLU A 186 35.38 -2.95 5.44
C GLU A 186 35.84 -1.73 6.25
N VAL A 187 34.98 -1.24 7.12
CA VAL A 187 35.27 -0.09 7.99
C VAL A 187 35.46 -0.58 9.41
N VAL A 188 36.50 -0.06 10.08
CA VAL A 188 36.81 -0.40 11.46
C VAL A 188 36.33 0.73 12.38
N GLN A 189 35.40 0.43 13.27
CA GLN A 189 34.92 1.34 14.29
C GLN A 189 35.57 1.01 15.63
N ARG A 190 36.18 2.00 16.30
CA ARG A 190 36.85 1.82 17.59
C ARG A 190 36.32 2.81 18.62
N GLY A 191 35.78 2.31 19.72
CA GLY A 191 35.27 3.13 20.82
C GLY A 191 35.38 2.43 22.17
N VAL A 192 34.63 2.93 23.15
CA VAL A 192 34.62 2.39 24.53
C VAL A 192 34.25 0.90 24.59
N GLY A 193 33.41 0.45 23.65
CA GLY A 193 32.98 -0.95 23.52
C GLY A 193 33.92 -1.87 22.72
N GLY A 194 35.11 -1.40 22.33
CA GLY A 194 36.10 -2.17 21.56
C GLY A 194 36.10 -1.87 20.06
N GLU A 195 36.67 -2.79 19.28
CA GLU A 195 36.79 -2.70 17.82
C GLU A 195 35.67 -3.51 17.13
N LYS A 196 34.99 -2.90 16.17
CA LYS A 196 33.93 -3.51 15.36
C LYS A 196 34.24 -3.32 13.88
N ARG A 197 34.23 -4.41 13.11
CA ARG A 197 34.35 -4.39 11.65
C ARG A 197 32.97 -4.37 11.02
N ILE A 198 32.74 -3.45 10.10
CA ILE A 198 31.44 -3.23 9.46
C ILE A 198 31.67 -3.12 7.97
N MET A 199 31.03 -4.00 7.21
CA MET A 199 30.96 -3.84 5.76
C MET A 199 30.04 -2.65 5.43
N MET A 200 30.60 -1.65 4.75
CA MET A 200 29.87 -0.49 4.28
C MET A 200 30.01 -0.35 2.77
N THR A 201 28.94 0.09 2.14
CA THR A 201 28.91 0.54 0.75
C THR A 201 28.73 2.04 0.76
N PHE A 202 29.64 2.77 0.11
CA PHE A 202 29.54 4.22 0.01
C PHE A 202 28.71 4.58 -1.21
N VAL A 203 27.54 5.19 -0.98
CA VAL A 203 26.66 5.70 -2.05
C VAL A 203 26.93 7.19 -2.18
N HIS A 204 27.65 7.59 -3.22
CA HIS A 204 28.11 8.97 -3.43
C HIS A 204 28.73 9.58 -2.16
N GLY A 205 29.64 8.88 -1.50
CA GLY A 205 30.30 9.35 -0.28
C GLY A 205 29.51 9.18 1.02
N PHE A 206 28.26 8.72 1.00
CA PHE A 206 27.51 8.39 2.21
C PHE A 206 27.68 6.92 2.62
N PRO A 207 28.07 6.60 3.86
CA PRO A 207 28.23 5.23 4.32
C PRO A 207 26.86 4.55 4.54
N VAL A 208 26.63 3.46 3.82
CA VAL A 208 25.42 2.63 3.96
C VAL A 208 25.82 1.19 4.31
N SER A 209 25.23 0.66 5.37
CA SER A 209 25.38 -0.76 5.75
C SER A 209 24.20 -1.60 5.26
N GLY A 210 24.42 -2.89 5.05
CA GLY A 210 23.36 -3.85 4.70
C GLY A 210 22.94 -3.86 3.23
N LEU A 211 23.55 -3.04 2.38
CA LEU A 211 23.43 -3.19 0.92
C LEU A 211 24.13 -4.46 0.44
N ASN A 212 23.64 -5.03 -0.66
CA ASN A 212 24.28 -6.16 -1.31
C ASN A 212 25.64 -5.72 -1.88
N PRO A 213 26.77 -6.32 -1.46
CA PRO A 213 28.10 -5.95 -1.95
C PRO A 213 28.29 -6.10 -3.46
N SER A 214 27.50 -6.95 -4.10
CA SER A 214 27.53 -7.22 -5.54
C SER A 214 26.64 -6.26 -6.35
N ALA A 215 25.83 -5.43 -5.70
CA ALA A 215 24.97 -4.46 -6.38
C ALA A 215 25.78 -3.22 -6.78
N ASP A 216 25.44 -2.64 -7.93
CA ASP A 216 26.09 -1.45 -8.44
C ASP A 216 25.54 -0.18 -7.76
N ALA A 217 26.12 0.15 -6.60
CA ALA A 217 25.72 1.30 -5.79
C ALA A 217 25.77 2.65 -6.54
N ASP A 218 26.55 2.76 -7.62
CA ASP A 218 26.64 3.98 -8.44
C ASP A 218 25.36 4.29 -9.21
N SER A 219 24.53 3.27 -9.44
CA SER A 219 23.26 3.42 -10.15
C SER A 219 22.08 3.77 -9.23
N LEU A 220 22.32 3.90 -7.91
CA LEU A 220 21.32 4.42 -6.98
C LEU A 220 21.31 5.95 -6.99
N LEU A 221 20.11 6.52 -7.13
CA LEU A 221 19.93 7.96 -7.08
C LEU A 221 19.42 8.38 -5.70
N ILE A 222 20.08 9.33 -5.05
CA ILE A 222 19.63 9.86 -3.77
C ILE A 222 18.50 10.86 -4.00
N THR A 223 17.29 10.50 -3.58
CA THR A 223 16.10 11.37 -3.61
C THR A 223 16.12 12.39 -2.46
N SER A 224 16.51 11.94 -1.26
CA SER A 224 16.72 12.83 -0.10
C SER A 224 17.62 12.14 0.94
N VAL A 225 18.32 12.93 1.77
CA VAL A 225 19.23 12.43 2.80
C VAL A 225 19.34 13.42 3.95
N ASN A 226 19.25 12.93 5.20
CA ASN A 226 19.53 13.67 6.43
C ASN A 226 19.92 12.71 7.58
N ASN A 227 20.09 13.24 8.79
CA ASN A 227 20.43 12.50 10.02
C ASN A 227 19.31 11.60 10.57
N GLU A 228 18.20 11.44 9.84
CA GLU A 228 17.09 10.57 10.23
C GLU A 228 16.95 9.40 9.24
N ARG A 229 17.15 9.66 7.94
CA ARG A 229 16.99 8.68 6.86
C ARG A 229 17.63 9.13 5.55
N MET A 230 17.87 8.18 4.68
CA MET A 230 18.20 8.36 3.26
C MET A 230 17.13 7.65 2.43
N VAL A 231 16.71 8.29 1.35
CA VAL A 231 15.75 7.74 0.39
C VAL A 231 16.44 7.64 -0.95
N VAL A 232 16.51 6.42 -1.49
CA VAL A 232 17.15 6.15 -2.78
C VAL A 232 16.16 5.57 -3.77
N SER A 233 16.34 5.90 -5.04
CA SER A 233 15.60 5.35 -6.18
C SER A 233 16.55 4.62 -7.12
N SER A 234 15.97 3.79 -7.99
CA SER A 234 16.66 3.14 -9.09
C SER A 234 15.87 3.38 -10.37
N GLU A 235 16.56 3.66 -11.48
CA GLU A 235 15.92 3.82 -12.80
C GLU A 235 15.17 2.55 -13.23
N GLN A 236 15.60 1.38 -12.74
CA GLN A 236 14.97 0.09 -13.03
C GLN A 236 13.65 -0.12 -12.27
N ALA A 237 13.35 0.71 -11.26
CA ALA A 237 12.19 0.58 -10.39
C ALA A 237 11.47 1.93 -10.20
N PRO A 238 10.94 2.53 -11.29
CA PRO A 238 10.25 3.80 -11.19
C PRO A 238 9.09 3.73 -10.20
N GLN A 239 8.81 4.85 -9.53
CA GLN A 239 7.73 4.95 -8.54
C GLN A 239 7.91 4.00 -7.34
N SER A 240 9.15 3.63 -7.02
CA SER A 240 9.49 2.94 -5.79
C SER A 240 10.83 3.42 -5.22
N TRP A 241 10.96 3.40 -3.90
CA TRP A 241 12.11 3.95 -3.20
C TRP A 241 12.49 3.10 -2.00
N LEU A 242 13.78 2.83 -1.84
CA LEU A 242 14.31 2.19 -0.64
C LEU A 242 14.56 3.26 0.43
N ILE A 243 14.00 3.04 1.62
CA ILE A 243 14.13 3.92 2.78
C ILE A 243 15.17 3.30 3.72
N LEU A 244 16.21 4.07 4.00
CA LEU A 244 17.36 3.67 4.80
C LEU A 244 17.38 4.52 6.07
N PRO A 245 17.03 3.99 7.25
CA PRO A 245 17.14 4.75 8.50
C PRO A 245 18.59 5.12 8.80
N TYR A 246 18.81 6.31 9.37
CA TYR A 246 20.12 6.67 9.90
C TYR A 246 20.35 5.99 11.26
N HIS A 247 21.53 5.42 11.45
CA HIS A 247 21.95 4.76 12.67
C HIS A 247 23.20 5.45 13.23
N PRO A 248 23.09 6.23 14.34
CA PRO A 248 24.24 6.93 14.91
C PRO A 248 25.32 5.97 15.38
N GLU A 249 24.96 4.75 15.79
CA GLU A 249 25.91 3.72 16.22
C GLU A 249 26.92 3.31 15.15
N ILE A 250 26.63 3.55 13.87
CA ILE A 250 27.55 3.27 12.75
C ILE A 250 27.92 4.53 11.97
N ASN A 251 27.51 5.71 12.45
CA ASN A 251 27.65 6.99 11.75
C ASN A 251 27.25 6.89 10.26
N GLY A 252 26.09 6.27 9.99
CA GLY A 252 25.67 5.96 8.62
C GLY A 252 24.25 5.42 8.53
N TRP A 253 23.82 5.11 7.31
CA TRP A 253 22.48 4.60 7.05
C TRP A 253 22.49 3.07 6.96
N LYS A 254 21.32 2.46 7.14
CA LYS A 254 21.18 1.00 7.09
C LYS A 254 20.05 0.59 6.17
N ALA A 255 20.32 -0.35 5.29
CA ALA A 255 19.31 -1.03 4.51
C ALA A 255 18.59 -2.07 5.36
N SER A 256 17.31 -1.80 5.68
CA SER A 256 16.43 -2.68 6.45
C SER A 256 15.38 -3.40 5.59
N GLY A 257 15.35 -3.13 4.28
CA GLY A 257 14.37 -3.71 3.35
C GLY A 257 13.02 -2.99 3.30
N THR A 258 12.91 -1.78 3.84
CA THR A 258 11.68 -0.97 3.75
C THR A 258 11.64 -0.21 2.43
N VAL A 259 10.61 -0.45 1.62
CA VAL A 259 10.45 0.16 0.29
C VAL A 259 9.10 0.85 0.21
N ALA A 260 9.06 2.12 -0.15
CA ALA A 260 7.82 2.80 -0.53
C ALA A 260 7.49 2.51 -1.99
N VAL A 261 6.21 2.25 -2.28
CA VAL A 261 5.71 1.98 -3.64
C VAL A 261 4.50 2.87 -3.89
N GLU A 262 4.59 3.72 -4.90
CA GLU A 262 3.47 4.58 -5.29
C GLU A 262 2.44 3.75 -6.07
N VAL A 263 1.22 3.66 -5.54
CA VAL A 263 0.14 2.87 -6.14
C VAL A 263 -1.04 3.78 -6.46
N SER A 264 -1.41 3.83 -7.75
CA SER A 264 -2.58 4.58 -8.19
C SER A 264 -3.87 3.93 -7.70
N ARG A 265 -4.93 4.74 -7.56
CA ARG A 265 -6.26 4.28 -7.13
C ARG A 265 -6.81 3.15 -7.98
N ASP A 266 -6.69 3.23 -9.31
CA ASP A 266 -7.16 2.17 -10.20
C ASP A 266 -6.38 0.86 -10.02
N MET A 267 -5.07 0.93 -9.76
CA MET A 267 -4.26 -0.26 -9.50
C MET A 267 -4.58 -0.89 -8.15
N ALA A 268 -4.87 -0.07 -7.12
CA ALA A 268 -5.28 -0.57 -5.81
C ALA A 268 -6.60 -1.36 -5.84
N LEU A 269 -7.41 -1.22 -6.89
CA LEU A 269 -8.66 -1.95 -7.10
C LEU A 269 -8.47 -3.25 -7.88
N ASP A 270 -7.35 -3.41 -8.59
CA ASP A 270 -7.01 -4.60 -9.36
C ASP A 270 -5.96 -5.41 -8.59
N GLU A 271 -6.41 -6.32 -7.72
CA GLU A 271 -5.52 -7.07 -6.82
C GLU A 271 -4.51 -7.94 -7.61
N GLN A 272 -4.88 -8.47 -8.78
CA GLN A 272 -3.96 -9.27 -9.58
C GLN A 272 -2.84 -8.39 -10.16
N ARG A 273 -3.18 -7.22 -10.72
CA ARG A 273 -2.21 -6.25 -11.23
C ARG A 273 -1.35 -5.69 -10.10
N LEU A 274 -1.94 -5.41 -8.94
CA LEU A 274 -1.25 -4.95 -7.75
C LEU A 274 -0.22 -5.97 -7.29
N GLN A 275 -0.61 -7.23 -7.08
CA GLN A 275 0.32 -8.28 -6.64
C GLN A 275 1.45 -8.51 -7.64
N THR A 276 1.16 -8.45 -8.95
CA THR A 276 2.19 -8.57 -9.99
C THR A 276 3.25 -7.47 -9.84
N ARG A 277 2.82 -6.21 -9.75
CA ARG A 277 3.74 -5.07 -9.55
C ARG A 277 4.53 -5.19 -8.26
N LEU A 278 3.87 -5.53 -7.15
CA LEU A 278 4.53 -5.63 -5.85
C LEU A 278 5.58 -6.75 -5.85
N ASN A 279 5.34 -7.86 -6.56
CA ASN A 279 6.32 -8.92 -6.74
C ASN A 279 7.52 -8.49 -7.59
N GLU A 280 7.31 -7.73 -8.66
CA GLU A 280 8.39 -7.16 -9.47
C GLU A 280 9.27 -6.20 -8.66
N VAL A 281 8.63 -5.26 -7.95
CA VAL A 281 9.31 -4.30 -7.07
C VAL A 281 10.07 -5.03 -5.96
N ARG A 282 9.45 -6.03 -5.32
CA ARG A 282 10.11 -6.86 -4.29
C ARG A 282 11.32 -7.58 -4.85
N LYS A 283 11.20 -8.20 -6.02
CA LYS A 283 12.29 -8.93 -6.68
C LYS A 283 13.46 -7.99 -6.96
N LEU A 284 13.18 -6.81 -7.50
CA LEU A 284 14.21 -5.82 -7.81
C LEU A 284 14.93 -5.34 -6.55
N TRP A 285 14.19 -4.83 -5.56
CA TRP A 285 14.79 -4.32 -4.31
C TRP A 285 15.47 -5.41 -3.47
N SER A 286 15.06 -6.68 -3.60
CA SER A 286 15.78 -7.78 -2.96
C SER A 286 17.23 -7.92 -3.44
N GLY A 287 17.52 -7.53 -4.68
CA GLY A 287 18.89 -7.53 -5.22
C GLY A 287 19.79 -6.44 -4.61
N TRP A 288 19.21 -5.39 -4.03
CA TRP A 288 19.93 -4.25 -3.47
C TRP A 288 20.30 -4.41 -1.99
N VAL A 289 19.58 -5.26 -1.27
CA VAL A 289 19.80 -5.52 0.16
C VAL A 289 20.54 -6.84 0.35
N THR A 290 21.14 -7.03 1.52
CA THR A 290 21.83 -8.28 1.85
C THR A 290 20.90 -9.49 1.65
N PRO A 291 21.35 -10.58 1.00
CA PRO A 291 20.53 -11.77 0.79
C PRO A 291 19.88 -12.26 2.09
N GLY A 292 18.58 -12.59 2.02
CA GLY A 292 17.78 -13.00 3.19
C GLY A 292 17.14 -11.86 3.98
N THR A 293 17.41 -10.59 3.64
CA THR A 293 16.68 -9.46 4.21
C THR A 293 15.23 -9.45 3.73
N ALA A 294 14.28 -9.42 4.65
CA ALA A 294 12.85 -9.34 4.32
C ALA A 294 12.52 -7.95 3.74
N ILE A 295 11.80 -7.91 2.61
CA ILE A 295 11.36 -6.66 1.99
C ILE A 295 9.94 -6.34 2.45
N THR A 296 9.78 -5.19 3.10
CA THR A 296 8.46 -4.64 3.47
C THR A 296 8.10 -3.50 2.52
N LEU A 297 7.01 -3.67 1.77
CA LEU A 297 6.47 -2.68 0.84
C LEU A 297 5.43 -1.81 1.56
N LEU A 298 5.62 -0.50 1.56
CA LEU A 298 4.68 0.50 2.02
C LEU A 298 3.98 1.11 0.81
N LEU A 299 2.67 0.88 0.69
CA LEU A 299 1.90 1.41 -0.44
C LEU A 299 1.43 2.82 -0.09
N VAL A 300 1.81 3.78 -0.93
CA VAL A 300 1.53 5.21 -0.77
C VAL A 300 0.83 5.76 -2.01
N GLU A 301 0.09 6.87 -1.88
CA GLU A 301 -0.43 7.62 -3.04
C GLU A 301 0.66 8.48 -3.68
N SER A 302 1.59 9.01 -2.86
CA SER A 302 2.77 9.74 -3.27
C SER A 302 3.86 9.62 -2.22
N LEU A 303 5.13 9.78 -2.62
CA LEU A 303 6.25 9.93 -1.68
C LEU A 303 6.37 11.39 -1.21
N HIS A 304 6.74 11.58 0.06
CA HIS A 304 6.94 12.90 0.66
C HIS A 304 8.39 13.09 1.17
N PRO A 305 9.39 13.29 0.29
CA PRO A 305 10.81 13.40 0.68
C PRO A 305 11.11 14.47 1.73
N GLN A 306 10.25 15.49 1.83
CA GLN A 306 10.33 16.62 2.76
C GLN A 306 9.96 16.27 4.21
N LEU A 307 9.36 15.10 4.47
CA LEU A 307 8.88 14.67 5.79
C LEU A 307 9.83 13.65 6.42
N ARG A 308 9.90 13.63 7.75
CA ARG A 308 10.71 12.68 8.52
C ARG A 308 10.38 11.24 8.14
N ASP A 309 9.09 10.90 8.03
CA ASP A 309 8.61 9.68 7.39
C ASP A 309 8.18 10.01 5.95
N PRO A 310 8.97 9.65 4.93
CA PRO A 310 8.63 9.96 3.54
C PRO A 310 7.48 9.10 3.00
N ALA A 311 7.09 8.05 3.72
CA ALA A 311 5.94 7.19 3.41
C ALA A 311 4.74 7.50 4.31
N ALA A 312 4.72 8.66 4.98
CA ALA A 312 3.57 9.13 5.74
C ALA A 312 2.31 9.10 4.87
N GLY A 313 1.22 8.52 5.39
CA GLY A 313 0.00 8.26 4.61
C GLY A 313 -0.01 6.89 3.90
N ALA A 314 0.97 6.02 4.15
CA ALA A 314 0.91 4.63 3.69
C ALA A 314 -0.36 3.94 4.21
N TRP A 315 -1.15 3.40 3.28
CA TRP A 315 -2.47 2.82 3.56
C TRP A 315 -2.45 1.30 3.70
N ARG A 316 -1.37 0.66 3.25
CA ARG A 316 -1.14 -0.78 3.38
C ARG A 316 0.36 -1.05 3.48
N ALA A 317 0.73 -1.97 4.37
CA ALA A 317 2.07 -2.54 4.42
C ALA A 317 2.00 -4.02 4.01
N GLN A 318 2.87 -4.46 3.12
CA GLN A 318 2.96 -5.84 2.66
C GLN A 318 4.37 -6.37 2.88
N LYS A 319 4.47 -7.48 3.61
CA LYS A 319 5.74 -8.19 3.85
C LYS A 319 6.06 -9.18 2.73
#